data_AF-A0A7S2GSU9-F1
#
_entry.id   AF-A0A7S2GSU9-F1
#
_cell.length_a   1.000
_cell.length_b   1.000
_cell.length_c   1.000
_cell.angle_alpha   90.00
_cell.angle_beta   90.00
_cell.angle_gamma   90.00
#
_symmetry.space_group_name_H-M   'P 1'
#
loop_
_entity.id
_entity.type
_entity.pdbx_description
1 polymer ?
#
loop_
_entity_poly.entity_id
_entity_poly.type
_entity_poly.pdbx_seq_one_letter_code
_entity_poly.pdbx_strand_id
1 'polypeptide(L)'
;GGRECTIWMELVAALMLSKHGDRDLSELNPHLSLEQRTSLMDFAQVLLLTSVRIGLINRTLQSTRDLLSVLTKKESTTLTATDLALKADSVAQLLATRRHYVTSSAAEKDGRTVVK
;
A
#
# COMPACT_ATOMS: atom_id res chain seq x y z
N GLY A 1 31.00 -21.83 -7.15
CA GLY A 1 29.68 -21.43 -7.65
C GLY A 1 28.84 -21.03 -6.47
N GLY A 2 28.61 -19.73 -6.29
CA GLY A 2 27.74 -19.24 -5.22
C GLY A 2 26.29 -19.31 -5.68
N ARG A 3 25.43 -19.96 -4.90
CA ARG A 3 23.98 -19.81 -5.05
C ARG A 3 23.60 -18.47 -4.43
N GLU A 4 23.00 -17.59 -5.20
CA GLU A 4 22.42 -16.35 -4.68
C GLU A 4 21.30 -16.70 -3.69
N CYS A 5 21.31 -16.08 -2.52
CA CYS A 5 20.25 -16.27 -1.52
C CYS A 5 18.99 -15.53 -2.02
N THR A 6 17.98 -16.28 -2.43
CA THR A 6 16.67 -15.71 -2.78
C THR A 6 15.83 -15.59 -1.52
N ILE A 7 15.62 -14.36 -1.05
CA ILE A 7 14.71 -14.06 0.05
C ILE A 7 13.31 -13.87 -0.53
N TRP A 8 12.34 -14.62 -0.02
CA TRP A 8 10.95 -14.57 -0.46
C TRP A 8 10.26 -13.33 0.11
N MET A 9 9.42 -12.67 -0.68
CA MET A 9 8.76 -11.42 -0.24
C MET A 9 7.85 -11.66 0.98
N GLU A 10 7.20 -12.82 1.05
CA GLU A 10 6.35 -13.23 2.16
C GLU A 10 7.13 -13.34 3.47
N LEU A 11 8.39 -13.79 3.39
CA LEU A 11 9.28 -13.84 4.54
C LEU A 11 9.63 -12.43 5.00
N VAL A 12 9.96 -11.52 4.08
CA VAL A 12 10.23 -10.12 4.45
C VAL A 12 9.01 -9.46 5.07
N ALA A 13 7.82 -9.70 4.52
CA ALA A 13 6.56 -9.21 5.09
C ALA A 13 6.30 -9.77 6.50
N ALA A 14 6.60 -11.04 6.75
CA ALA A 14 6.50 -11.62 8.09
C ALA A 14 7.52 -11.02 9.06
N LEU A 15 8.75 -10.79 8.60
CA LEU A 15 9.82 -10.17 9.40
C LEU A 15 9.49 -8.72 9.78
N MET A 16 8.81 -7.97 8.90
CA MET A 16 8.32 -6.62 9.22
C MET A 16 7.33 -6.59 10.40
N LEU A 17 6.62 -7.70 10.66
CA LEU A 17 5.70 -7.82 11.80
C LEU A 17 6.42 -8.30 13.08
N SER A 18 7.65 -8.82 12.95
CA SER A 18 8.46 -9.29 14.06
C SER A 18 9.17 -8.12 14.75
N LYS A 19 9.12 -8.08 16.09
CA LYS A 19 9.94 -7.15 16.89
C LYS A 19 11.45 -7.44 16.78
N HIS A 20 11.80 -8.63 16.27
CA HIS A 20 13.16 -9.10 16.10
C HIS A 20 13.54 -9.27 14.61
N GLY A 21 12.74 -8.73 13.68
CA GLY A 21 12.89 -8.97 12.25
C GLY A 21 14.29 -8.70 11.68
N ASP A 22 15.01 -7.67 12.15
CA ASP A 22 16.40 -7.42 11.73
C ASP A 22 17.36 -8.51 12.20
N ARG A 23 17.21 -8.95 13.46
CA ARG A 23 18.02 -10.03 14.03
C ARG A 23 17.73 -11.33 13.29
N ASP A 24 16.46 -11.66 13.12
CA ASP A 24 16.02 -12.86 12.41
C ASP A 24 16.58 -12.88 10.97
N LEU A 25 16.56 -11.73 10.28
CA LEU A 25 17.15 -11.58 8.94
C LEU A 25 18.68 -11.74 8.93
N SER A 26 19.36 -11.25 9.97
CA SER A 26 20.81 -11.42 10.12
C SER A 26 21.21 -12.87 10.41
N GLU A 27 20.38 -13.62 11.13
CA GLU A 27 20.58 -15.04 11.41
C GLU A 27 20.34 -15.89 10.15
N LEU A 28 19.33 -15.51 9.33
CA LEU A 28 19.03 -16.17 8.06
C LEU A 28 20.08 -15.91 6.98
N ASN A 29 20.63 -14.70 6.92
CA ASN A 29 21.69 -14.35 5.98
C ASN A 29 22.74 -13.43 6.64
N PRO A 30 23.79 -14.00 7.24
CA PRO A 30 24.82 -13.23 7.93
C PRO A 30 25.71 -12.40 7.01
N HIS A 31 25.60 -12.58 5.69
CA HIS A 31 26.36 -11.79 4.70
C HIS A 31 25.70 -10.44 4.39
N LEU A 32 24.45 -10.22 4.81
CA LEU A 32 23.80 -8.92 4.65
C LEU A 32 24.35 -7.93 5.66
N SER A 33 24.86 -6.79 5.17
CA SER A 33 25.21 -5.67 6.03
C SER A 33 23.96 -5.10 6.71
N LEU A 34 24.14 -4.40 7.83
CA LEU A 34 23.04 -3.71 8.50
C LEU A 34 22.31 -2.74 7.55
N GLU A 35 23.05 -1.99 6.73
CA GLU A 35 22.49 -1.06 5.74
C GLU A 35 21.62 -1.78 4.70
N GLN A 36 22.06 -2.94 4.23
CA GLN A 36 21.30 -3.75 3.27
C GLN A 36 20.01 -4.30 3.89
N ARG A 37 20.06 -4.74 5.16
CA ARG A 37 18.88 -5.22 5.88
C ARG A 37 17.86 -4.10 6.12
N THR A 38 18.32 -2.93 6.55
CA THR A 38 17.46 -1.74 6.71
C THR A 38 16.81 -1.36 5.39
N SER A 39 17.61 -1.27 4.32
CA SER A 39 17.11 -0.95 2.98
C SER A 39 16.08 -1.96 2.49
N LEU A 40 16.28 -3.26 2.76
CA LEU A 40 15.34 -4.31 2.41
C LEU A 40 13.99 -4.13 3.12
N MET A 41 14.01 -3.81 4.42
CA MET A 41 12.79 -3.54 5.20
C MET A 41 12.07 -2.28 4.72
N ASP A 42 12.82 -1.21 4.42
CA ASP A 42 12.27 0.04 3.89
C ASP A 42 11.60 -0.19 2.53
N PHE A 43 12.26 -0.93 1.63
CA PHE A 43 11.68 -1.29 0.34
C PHE A 43 10.42 -2.14 0.49
N ALA A 44 10.43 -3.12 1.38
CA ALA A 44 9.25 -3.93 1.65
C ALA A 44 8.09 -3.08 2.18
N GLN A 45 8.35 -2.12 3.07
CA GLN A 45 7.34 -1.18 3.55
C GLN A 45 6.75 -0.34 2.43
N VAL A 46 7.61 0.26 1.59
CA VAL A 46 7.16 1.05 0.44
C VAL A 46 6.34 0.20 -0.52
N LEU A 47 6.76 -1.03 -0.78
CA LEU A 47 6.06 -1.96 -1.66
C LEU A 47 4.68 -2.35 -1.12
N LEU A 48 4.57 -2.67 0.16
CA LEU A 48 3.30 -3.01 0.81
C LEU A 48 2.32 -1.82 0.78
N LEU A 49 2.80 -0.63 1.15
CA LEU A 49 1.98 0.59 1.10
C LEU A 49 1.53 0.92 -0.33
N THR A 50 2.41 0.74 -1.30
CA THR A 50 2.09 0.97 -2.72
C THR A 50 1.07 -0.05 -3.23
N SER A 51 1.22 -1.33 -2.87
CA SER A 51 0.28 -2.39 -3.22
C SER A 51 -1.13 -2.11 -2.66
N VAL A 52 -1.23 -1.67 -1.40
CA VAL A 52 -2.50 -1.28 -0.78
C VAL A 52 -3.15 -0.12 -1.56
N ARG A 53 -2.36 0.88 -1.98
CA ARG A 53 -2.85 2.02 -2.76
C ARG A 53 -3.38 1.59 -4.12
N ILE A 54 -2.63 0.77 -4.86
CA ILE A 54 -3.06 0.26 -6.16
C ILE A 54 -4.37 -0.53 -6.00
N GLY A 55 -4.45 -1.40 -4.99
CA GLY A 55 -5.67 -2.14 -4.69
C GLY A 55 -6.87 -1.26 -4.33
N LEU A 56 -6.65 -0.16 -3.62
CA LEU A 56 -7.72 0.81 -3.33
C LEU A 56 -8.18 1.54 -4.60
N ILE A 57 -7.25 2.03 -5.42
CA ILE A 57 -7.55 2.70 -6.69
C ILE A 57 -8.37 1.79 -7.61
N ASN A 58 -7.95 0.53 -7.76
CA ASN A 58 -8.65 -0.43 -8.58
C ASN A 58 -10.08 -0.71 -8.08
N ARG A 59 -10.27 -0.85 -6.76
CA ARG A 59 -11.61 -1.00 -6.16
C ARG A 59 -12.49 0.21 -6.37
N THR A 60 -11.95 1.43 -6.21
CA THR A 60 -12.67 2.68 -6.50
C THR A 60 -13.06 2.73 -7.98
N LEU A 61 -12.13 2.45 -8.89
CA LEU A 61 -12.37 2.51 -10.33
C LEU A 61 -13.44 1.50 -10.76
N GLN A 62 -13.37 0.26 -10.24
CA GLN A 62 -14.38 -0.76 -10.53
C GLN A 62 -15.76 -0.33 -10.00
N SER A 63 -15.84 0.12 -8.75
CA SER A 63 -17.10 0.56 -8.14
C SER A 63 -17.74 1.73 -8.91
N THR A 64 -16.91 2.67 -9.39
CA THR A 64 -17.37 3.78 -10.24
C THR A 64 -17.88 3.29 -11.60
N ARG A 65 -17.19 2.34 -12.24
CA ARG A 65 -17.65 1.74 -13.50
C ARG A 65 -18.97 0.99 -13.33
N ASP A 66 -19.12 0.26 -12.24
CA ASP A 66 -20.36 -0.46 -11.93
C ASP A 66 -21.52 0.51 -11.73
N LEU A 67 -21.30 1.60 -10.99
CA LEU A 67 -22.29 2.67 -10.81
C LEU A 67 -22.65 3.33 -12.15
N LEU A 68 -21.65 3.65 -12.97
CA LEU A 68 -21.87 4.23 -14.31
C LEU A 68 -22.66 3.28 -15.21
N SER A 69 -22.35 1.98 -15.20
CA SER A 69 -23.08 0.97 -15.96
C SER A 69 -24.55 0.92 -15.55
N VAL A 70 -24.84 1.02 -14.25
CA VAL A 70 -26.22 1.09 -13.74
C VAL A 70 -26.93 2.37 -14.20
N LEU A 71 -26.26 3.52 -14.15
CA LEU A 71 -26.85 4.81 -14.55
C LEU A 71 -27.07 4.94 -16.06
N THR A 72 -26.24 4.28 -16.88
CA THR A 72 -26.28 4.40 -18.34
C THR A 72 -27.18 3.37 -19.02
N LYS A 73 -27.52 2.27 -18.35
CA LYS A 73 -28.50 1.31 -18.85
C LYS A 73 -29.89 1.96 -18.83
N LYS A 74 -30.34 2.41 -20.00
CA LYS A 74 -31.56 3.21 -20.16
C LYS A 74 -32.86 2.49 -19.81
N GLU A 75 -32.93 1.15 -19.87
CA GLU A 75 -34.18 0.44 -19.69
C GLU A 75 -33.99 -0.93 -19.04
N SER A 76 -34.94 -1.28 -18.16
CA SER A 76 -35.26 -2.63 -17.68
C SER A 76 -34.42 -3.25 -16.55
N THR A 77 -34.27 -2.57 -15.41
CA THR A 77 -34.06 -3.32 -14.15
C THR A 77 -34.77 -2.64 -12.99
N THR A 78 -35.45 -3.47 -12.20
CA THR A 78 -36.04 -3.22 -10.87
C THR A 78 -34.99 -2.81 -9.83
N LEU A 79 -34.08 -1.91 -10.19
CA LEU A 79 -33.13 -1.31 -9.27
C LEU A 79 -33.88 -0.29 -8.45
N THR A 80 -33.99 -0.57 -7.16
CA THR A 80 -34.64 0.35 -6.24
C THR A 80 -33.78 1.59 -6.06
N ALA A 81 -34.38 2.74 -5.78
CA ALA A 81 -33.63 3.95 -5.44
C ALA A 81 -32.65 3.71 -4.27
N THR A 82 -33.01 2.79 -3.37
CA THR A 82 -32.16 2.32 -2.28
C THR A 82 -30.90 1.61 -2.76
N ASP A 83 -30.97 0.72 -3.75
CA ASP A 83 -29.79 0.02 -4.29
C ASP A 83 -28.82 1.00 -4.96
N LEU A 84 -29.37 1.99 -5.67
CA LEU A 84 -28.57 3.05 -6.29
C LEU A 84 -27.89 3.92 -5.24
N ALA A 85 -28.61 4.30 -4.18
CA ALA A 85 -28.06 5.07 -3.07
C ALA A 85 -26.93 4.32 -2.36
N LEU A 86 -27.09 3.02 -2.12
CA LEU A 86 -26.06 2.17 -1.50
C LEU A 86 -24.79 2.08 -2.36
N LYS A 87 -24.94 1.93 -3.68
CA LYS A 87 -23.79 1.94 -4.61
C LYS A 87 -23.08 3.29 -4.66
N ALA A 88 -23.85 4.39 -4.68
CA ALA A 88 -23.30 5.74 -4.65
C ALA A 88 -22.54 6.00 -3.34
N ASP A 89 -23.10 5.60 -2.19
CA ASP A 89 -22.45 5.73 -0.89
C ASP A 89 -21.16 4.92 -0.82
N SER A 90 -21.17 3.69 -1.34
CA SER A 90 -19.97 2.83 -1.39
C SER A 90 -18.83 3.48 -2.18
N VAL A 91 -19.14 4.11 -3.33
CA VAL A 91 -18.16 4.87 -4.13
C VAL A 91 -17.70 6.11 -3.36
N ALA A 92 -18.61 6.83 -2.72
CA ALA A 92 -18.29 8.03 -1.93
C ALA A 92 -17.34 7.69 -0.77
N GLN A 93 -17.58 6.60 -0.04
CA GLN A 93 -16.69 6.13 1.03
C GLN A 93 -15.29 5.78 0.51
N LEU A 94 -15.21 5.07 -0.63
CA LEU A 94 -13.93 4.74 -1.26
C LEU A 94 -13.16 5.99 -1.72
N LEU A 95 -13.86 7.01 -2.20
CA LEU A 95 -13.26 8.31 -2.58
C LEU A 95 -12.86 9.15 -1.37
N ALA A 96 -13.65 9.11 -0.30
CA ALA A 96 -13.41 9.86 0.94
C ALA A 96 -12.33 9.22 1.83
N THR A 97 -11.90 8.00 1.53
CA THR A 97 -10.82 7.31 2.27
C THR A 97 -9.55 8.15 2.21
N ARG A 98 -9.19 8.79 3.34
CA ARG A 98 -8.00 9.64 3.45
C ARG A 98 -6.76 8.79 3.18
N ARG A 99 -6.00 9.20 2.17
CA ARG A 99 -4.73 8.57 1.81
C ARG A 99 -3.65 9.24 2.64
N HIS A 100 -3.21 8.59 3.71
CA HIS A 100 -2.04 9.06 4.45
C HIS A 100 -0.80 8.84 3.58
N TYR A 101 -0.15 9.95 3.21
CA TYR A 101 1.14 9.91 2.55
C TYR A 101 2.21 9.83 3.63
N VAL A 102 3.12 8.87 3.52
CA VAL A 102 4.38 8.93 4.26
C VAL A 102 5.08 10.18 3.72
N THR A 103 4.97 11.28 4.46
CA THR A 103 5.81 12.45 4.24
C THR A 103 7.18 12.09 4.80
N SER A 104 8.24 12.33 4.02
CA SER A 104 9.60 12.20 4.53
C SER A 104 9.85 13.32 5.56
N SER A 105 9.39 13.11 6.79
CA SER A 105 9.75 13.95 7.94
C SER A 105 11.24 13.76 8.34
N ALA A 106 11.98 12.90 7.62
CA ALA A 106 13.42 12.79 7.74
C ALA A 106 14.18 14.01 7.17
N ALA A 107 13.53 14.88 6.37
CA ALA A 107 14.16 16.11 5.90
C ALA A 107 14.12 17.27 6.92
N GLU A 108 13.41 17.13 8.04
CA GLU A 108 13.18 18.22 9.01
C GLU A 108 13.99 18.08 10.31
N LYS A 109 14.83 17.03 10.41
CA LYS A 109 15.72 16.79 11.54
C LYS A 109 17.20 17.03 11.24
N ASP A 110 17.53 17.77 10.19
CA ASP A 110 18.86 18.38 10.05
C ASP A 110 18.73 19.91 10.06
N GLY A 111 18.88 20.48 11.25
CA GLY A 111 18.71 21.90 11.55
C GLY A 111 19.77 22.78 10.90
N ARG A 112 19.73 22.92 9.57
CA ARG A 112 20.46 23.97 8.86
C ARG A 112 19.47 24.86 8.12
N THR A 113 19.04 25.89 8.84
CA THR A 113 18.56 27.14 8.27
C THR A 113 19.59 27.62 7.26
N VAL A 114 19.30 27.54 5.96
CA VAL A 114 19.96 28.40 4.97
C VAL A 114 18.95 29.45 4.57
N VAL A 115 19.09 30.58 5.26
CA VAL A 115 18.52 31.86 4.88
C VAL A 115 19.21 32.30 3.59
N LYS A 116 18.45 32.40 2.50
CA LYS A 116 18.29 33.60 1.66
C LYS A 116 17.39 33.30 0.46
#